data_AF-A0A4R7LS57-F1
#
_entry.id   AF-A0A4R7LS57-F1
#
_cell.length_a   1.000
_cell.length_b   1.000
_cell.length_c   1.000
_cell.angle_alpha   90.00
_cell.angle_beta   90.00
_cell.angle_gamma   90.00
#
_symmetry.space_group_name_H-M   'P 1'
#
loop_
_entity.id
_entity.type
_entity.pdbx_description
1 polymer ?
#
loop_
_entity_poly.entity_id
_entity_poly.type
_entity_poly.pdbx_seq_one_letter_code
_entity_poly.pdbx_strand_id
1 'polypeptide(L)'
;MTGLKPILVGTAFALAACGATPDLYPVTPPQVEQKQRIAFRAVEVRDVSLPAYAGANEIAIEDLDGKLVTDSAILWADSPERAVALELTRNLARLTGARIASEPWPFEAFPDARLEVRFESLIAGANGQFRASGQFFVGVPDGGRERSGLFELAVPFDPLGGPQAIAAARGQVILDLAVYIARNGLR
;
A
#
# COMPACT_ATOMS: atom_id res chain seq x y z
N MET A 1 -71.69 23.62 21.95
CA MET A 1 -70.46 24.36 22.32
C MET A 1 -69.30 23.40 22.14
N THR A 2 -68.71 23.43 20.95
CA THR A 2 -67.71 22.49 20.42
C THR A 2 -66.30 22.87 20.89
N GLY A 3 -65.57 21.90 21.42
CA GLY A 3 -64.21 22.07 21.94
C GLY A 3 -63.13 22.11 20.85
N LEU A 4 -61.99 22.71 21.18
CA LEU A 4 -60.80 22.69 20.35
C LEU A 4 -59.56 22.55 21.26
N LYS A 5 -58.91 21.38 21.20
CA LYS A 5 -57.60 21.13 21.82
C LYS A 5 -56.51 21.55 20.82
N PRO A 6 -55.47 22.31 21.23
CA PRO A 6 -54.34 22.57 20.37
C PRO A 6 -53.42 21.34 20.36
N ILE A 7 -53.36 20.65 19.22
CA ILE A 7 -52.32 19.65 18.95
C ILE A 7 -51.12 20.43 18.40
N LEU A 8 -50.09 20.56 19.23
CA LEU A 8 -48.77 21.05 18.79
C LEU A 8 -48.12 19.92 17.98
N VAL A 9 -48.17 20.05 16.66
CA VAL A 9 -47.49 19.15 15.72
C VAL A 9 -46.00 19.49 15.74
N GLY A 10 -45.21 18.66 16.40
CA GLY A 10 -43.75 18.71 16.33
C GLY A 10 -43.26 18.14 15.01
N THR A 11 -42.78 18.99 14.11
CA THR A 11 -42.12 18.58 12.86
C THR A 11 -40.74 18.02 13.18
N ALA A 12 -40.63 16.70 13.31
CA ALA A 12 -39.35 16.00 13.34
C ALA A 12 -38.77 15.95 11.93
N PHE A 13 -37.82 16.84 11.63
CA PHE A 13 -36.96 16.73 10.44
C PHE A 13 -36.01 15.55 10.65
N ALA A 14 -36.35 14.38 10.10
CA ALA A 14 -35.42 13.28 9.98
C ALA A 14 -34.43 13.60 8.85
N LEU A 15 -33.27 14.17 9.19
CA LEU A 15 -32.14 14.20 8.27
C LEU A 15 -31.60 12.78 8.15
N ALA A 16 -32.17 12.00 7.21
CA ALA A 16 -31.55 10.79 6.71
C ALA A 16 -30.33 11.21 5.87
N ALA A 17 -29.21 11.52 6.53
CA ALA A 17 -27.91 11.60 5.89
C ALA A 17 -27.45 10.17 5.54
N CYS A 18 -28.10 9.57 4.54
CA CYS A 18 -27.67 8.30 3.97
C CYS A 18 -26.56 8.63 2.96
N GLY A 19 -25.33 8.79 3.46
CA GLY A 19 -24.15 8.78 2.58
C GLY A 19 -24.04 7.40 1.93
N ALA A 20 -23.76 7.36 0.62
CA ALA A 20 -23.53 6.10 -0.07
C ALA A 20 -22.35 5.35 0.56
N THR A 21 -22.45 4.02 0.64
CA THR A 21 -21.35 3.18 1.07
C THR A 21 -20.24 3.23 0.02
N PRO A 22 -18.97 3.51 0.39
CA PRO A 22 -17.87 3.56 -0.57
C PRO A 22 -17.53 2.18 -1.12
N ASP A 23 -17.03 2.14 -2.34
CA ASP A 23 -16.46 0.94 -2.96
C ASP A 23 -15.04 0.70 -2.41
N LEU A 24 -14.76 -0.56 -2.07
CA LEU A 24 -13.48 -1.00 -1.51
C LEU A 24 -12.72 -1.84 -2.54
N TYR A 25 -11.51 -1.40 -2.89
CA TYR A 25 -10.67 -2.04 -3.89
C TYR A 25 -9.49 -2.76 -3.25
N PRO A 26 -9.43 -4.11 -3.32
CA PRO A 26 -8.27 -4.86 -2.86
C PRO A 26 -7.17 -4.89 -3.94
N VAL A 27 -5.91 -4.88 -3.51
CA VAL A 27 -4.78 -5.16 -4.40
C VAL A 27 -4.73 -6.65 -4.70
N THR A 28 -4.86 -7.00 -5.98
CA THR A 28 -4.70 -8.38 -6.43
C THR A 28 -3.20 -8.74 -6.43
N PRO A 29 -2.76 -9.76 -5.67
CA PRO A 29 -1.34 -10.10 -5.63
C PRO A 29 -0.84 -10.58 -7.01
N PRO A 30 0.24 -10.01 -7.54
CA PRO A 30 0.83 -10.48 -8.79
C PRO A 30 1.45 -11.87 -8.63
N GLN A 31 1.64 -12.56 -9.75
CA GLN A 31 2.35 -13.85 -9.75
C GLN A 31 3.86 -13.62 -9.62
N VAL A 32 4.50 -14.46 -8.79
CA VAL A 32 5.97 -14.42 -8.62
C VAL A 32 6.57 -15.55 -9.44
N GLU A 33 7.07 -15.23 -10.63
CA GLU A 33 7.55 -16.22 -11.59
C GLU A 33 9.04 -16.56 -11.44
N GLN A 34 9.80 -15.69 -10.80
CA GLN A 34 11.25 -15.82 -10.63
C GLN A 34 11.65 -16.16 -9.19
N LYS A 35 12.86 -16.68 -9.03
CA LYS A 35 13.53 -16.87 -7.73
C LYS A 35 14.76 -15.99 -7.62
N GLN A 36 15.01 -15.46 -6.43
CA GLN A 36 16.19 -14.66 -6.12
C GLN A 36 16.78 -15.12 -4.78
N ARG A 37 18.02 -15.62 -4.78
CA ARG A 37 18.72 -15.90 -3.53
C ARG A 37 19.11 -14.59 -2.84
N ILE A 38 19.09 -14.62 -1.51
CA ILE A 38 19.49 -13.53 -0.62
C ILE A 38 20.49 -14.06 0.42
N ALA A 39 21.22 -13.17 1.09
CA ALA A 39 22.21 -13.51 2.12
C ALA A 39 21.60 -13.90 3.47
N PHE A 40 20.33 -13.54 3.70
CA PHE A 40 19.65 -13.70 4.98
C PHE A 40 18.66 -14.88 4.94
N ARG A 41 18.54 -15.61 6.04
CA ARG A 41 17.58 -16.73 6.18
C ARG A 41 16.26 -16.26 6.79
N ALA A 42 16.30 -15.22 7.60
CA ALA A 42 15.14 -14.59 8.23
C ALA A 42 15.21 -13.06 8.08
N VAL A 43 14.15 -12.43 7.59
CA VAL A 43 14.07 -10.96 7.43
C VAL A 43 12.74 -10.46 7.97
N GLU A 44 12.79 -9.50 8.88
CA GLU A 44 11.63 -8.73 9.32
C GLU A 44 11.41 -7.56 8.36
N VAL A 45 10.19 -7.40 7.86
CA VAL A 45 9.76 -6.23 7.08
C VAL A 45 9.05 -5.29 8.03
N ARG A 46 9.64 -4.12 8.29
CA ARG A 46 9.03 -3.10 9.15
C ARG A 46 7.84 -2.45 8.47
N ASP A 47 7.06 -1.71 9.25
CA ASP A 47 6.05 -0.82 8.70
C ASP A 47 6.68 0.14 7.68
N VAL A 48 5.97 0.36 6.58
CA VAL A 48 6.45 1.26 5.53
C VAL A 48 6.04 2.69 5.84
N SER A 49 6.90 3.64 5.50
CA SER A 49 6.56 5.07 5.54
C SER A 49 6.02 5.49 4.19
N LEU A 50 4.77 5.95 4.15
CA LEU A 50 4.12 6.49 2.94
C LEU A 50 3.96 8.01 3.04
N PRO A 51 3.98 8.73 1.90
CA PRO A 51 3.54 10.11 1.87
C PRO A 51 2.04 10.17 2.18
N ALA A 52 1.59 11.28 2.78
CA ALA A 52 0.23 11.38 3.34
C ALA A 52 -0.90 11.07 2.34
N TYR A 53 -0.73 11.43 1.06
CA TYR A 53 -1.72 11.14 0.02
C TYR A 53 -1.80 9.65 -0.35
N ALA A 54 -0.71 8.89 -0.18
CA ALA A 54 -0.64 7.47 -0.48
C ALA A 54 -0.95 6.60 0.74
N GLY A 55 -0.82 7.16 1.95
CA GLY A 55 -1.26 6.56 3.21
C GLY A 55 -2.76 6.73 3.49
N ALA A 56 -3.43 7.60 2.73
CA ALA A 56 -4.88 7.79 2.84
C ALA A 56 -5.66 6.58 2.29
N ASN A 57 -6.87 6.36 2.79
CA ASN A 57 -7.71 5.27 2.31
C ASN A 57 -8.24 5.56 0.89
N GLU A 58 -8.39 6.82 0.50
CA GLU A 58 -8.77 7.20 -0.85
C GLU A 58 -7.68 6.84 -1.87
N ILE A 59 -8.10 6.37 -3.05
CA ILE A 59 -7.17 6.10 -4.15
C ILE A 59 -6.80 7.43 -4.81
N ALA A 60 -5.58 7.89 -4.54
CA ALA A 60 -5.02 9.09 -5.16
C ALA A 60 -4.58 8.83 -6.61
N ILE A 61 -4.89 9.78 -7.49
CA ILE A 61 -4.47 9.82 -8.89
C ILE A 61 -3.84 11.18 -9.16
N GLU A 62 -2.71 11.21 -9.86
CA GLU A 62 -2.13 12.44 -10.39
C GLU A 62 -2.73 12.72 -11.77
N ASP A 63 -3.41 13.85 -11.93
CA ASP A 63 -3.95 14.29 -13.21
C ASP A 63 -2.87 14.84 -14.16
N LEU A 64 -3.27 15.26 -15.36
CA LEU A 64 -2.32 15.77 -16.38
C LEU A 64 -1.67 17.11 -16.00
N ASP A 65 -2.25 17.83 -15.04
CA ASP A 65 -1.72 19.10 -14.52
C ASP A 65 -0.80 18.89 -13.31
N GLY A 66 -0.57 17.62 -12.90
CA GLY A 66 0.26 17.24 -11.76
C GLY A 66 -0.46 17.37 -10.41
N LYS A 67 -1.78 17.57 -10.41
CA LYS A 67 -2.58 17.65 -9.19
C LYS A 67 -2.98 16.24 -8.74
N LEU A 68 -2.90 16.01 -7.43
CA LEU A 68 -3.44 14.81 -6.82
C LEU A 68 -4.95 14.97 -6.59
N VAL A 69 -5.73 14.07 -7.17
CA VAL A 69 -7.19 13.99 -7.04
C VAL A 69 -7.59 12.68 -6.36
N THR A 70 -8.62 12.75 -5.54
CA THR A 70 -9.20 11.62 -4.81
C THR A 70 -10.72 11.69 -4.88
N ASP A 71 -11.36 10.53 -4.70
CA ASP A 71 -12.81 10.38 -4.57
C ASP A 71 -13.11 9.61 -3.28
N SER A 72 -13.95 10.18 -2.40
CA SER A 72 -14.30 9.54 -1.11
C SER A 72 -15.18 8.30 -1.27
N ALA A 73 -15.74 8.06 -2.46
CA ALA A 73 -16.46 6.84 -2.79
C ALA A 73 -15.53 5.70 -3.23
N ILE A 74 -14.24 5.96 -3.47
CA ILE A 74 -13.28 5.00 -4.02
C ILE A 74 -12.12 4.82 -3.03
N LEU A 75 -12.15 3.71 -2.28
CA LEU A 75 -11.20 3.47 -1.21
C LEU A 75 -10.40 2.19 -1.45
N TRP A 76 -9.19 2.15 -0.90
CA TRP A 76 -8.47 0.92 -0.66
C TRP A 76 -9.23 0.04 0.34
N ALA A 77 -9.22 -1.28 0.11
CA ALA A 77 -9.87 -2.24 1.00
C ALA A 77 -9.12 -2.48 2.33
N ASP A 78 -7.93 -1.91 2.49
CA ASP A 78 -7.07 -2.02 3.67
C ASP A 78 -6.27 -0.72 3.82
N SER A 79 -5.72 -0.44 5.01
CA SER A 79 -4.83 0.70 5.18
C SER A 79 -3.58 0.52 4.29
N PRO A 80 -3.20 1.53 3.49
CA PRO A 80 -2.12 1.37 2.52
C PRO A 80 -0.77 0.98 3.14
N GLU A 81 -0.40 1.53 4.30
CA GLU A 81 0.85 1.19 4.98
C GLU A 81 0.92 -0.30 5.32
N ARG A 82 -0.15 -0.81 5.94
CA ARG A 82 -0.26 -2.23 6.30
C ARG A 82 -0.26 -3.11 5.05
N ALA A 83 -1.04 -2.74 4.05
CA ALA A 83 -1.17 -3.49 2.80
C ALA A 83 0.19 -3.60 2.08
N VAL A 84 0.92 -2.50 1.91
CA VAL A 84 2.24 -2.49 1.25
C VAL A 84 3.25 -3.35 2.04
N ALA A 85 3.30 -3.25 3.36
CA ALA A 85 4.20 -4.08 4.18
C ALA A 85 3.91 -5.58 4.03
N LEU A 86 2.63 -5.96 3.99
CA LEU A 86 2.20 -7.34 3.76
C LEU A 86 2.46 -7.82 2.32
N GLU A 87 2.30 -6.94 1.33
CA GLU A 87 2.64 -7.21 -0.07
C GLU A 87 4.13 -7.48 -0.24
N LEU A 88 4.99 -6.61 0.31
CA LEU A 88 6.45 -6.79 0.32
C LEU A 88 6.83 -8.11 1.01
N THR A 89 6.26 -8.39 2.19
CA THR A 89 6.49 -9.63 2.94
C THR A 89 6.16 -10.85 2.09
N ARG A 90 4.97 -10.89 1.49
CA ARG A 90 4.50 -11.99 0.64
C ARG A 90 5.39 -12.17 -0.59
N ASN A 91 5.73 -11.07 -1.26
CA ASN A 91 6.53 -11.09 -2.49
C ASN A 91 7.96 -11.57 -2.20
N LEU A 92 8.61 -11.03 -1.16
CA LEU A 92 9.94 -11.45 -0.74
C LEU A 92 9.96 -12.92 -0.29
N ALA A 93 8.96 -13.38 0.47
CA ALA A 93 8.87 -14.79 0.87
C ALA A 93 8.79 -15.72 -0.35
N ARG A 94 7.89 -15.41 -1.30
CA ARG A 94 7.73 -16.19 -2.54
C ARG A 94 8.96 -16.12 -3.44
N LEU A 95 9.59 -14.97 -3.56
CA LEU A 95 10.75 -14.72 -4.40
C LEU A 95 12.00 -15.43 -3.88
N THR A 96 12.22 -15.40 -2.56
CA THR A 96 13.50 -15.82 -1.95
C THR A 96 13.46 -17.19 -1.31
N GLY A 97 12.27 -17.64 -0.85
CA GLY A 97 12.13 -18.84 -0.04
C GLY A 97 12.67 -18.70 1.40
N ALA A 98 13.15 -17.52 1.80
CA ALA A 98 13.56 -17.23 3.16
C ALA A 98 12.33 -17.01 4.07
N ARG A 99 12.56 -17.00 5.38
CA ARG A 99 11.53 -16.66 6.37
C ARG A 99 11.36 -15.14 6.40
N ILE A 100 10.30 -14.65 5.80
CA ILE A 100 9.97 -13.22 5.78
C ILE A 100 8.66 -13.02 6.55
N ALA A 101 8.62 -12.05 7.45
CA ALA A 101 7.41 -11.65 8.17
C ALA A 101 7.41 -10.14 8.41
N SER A 102 6.22 -9.54 8.46
CA SER A 102 6.07 -8.13 8.81
C SER A 102 6.23 -7.90 10.32
N GLU A 103 6.53 -6.68 10.72
CA GLU A 103 6.46 -6.22 12.11
C GLU A 103 5.00 -6.32 12.63
N PRO A 104 4.77 -6.70 13.91
CA PRO A 104 5.77 -7.21 14.86
C PRO A 104 6.28 -8.60 14.47
N TRP A 105 7.61 -8.80 14.56
CA TRP A 105 8.25 -10.09 14.26
C TRP A 105 7.62 -11.25 15.05
N PRO A 106 7.08 -12.29 14.38
CA PRO A 106 6.24 -13.28 15.05
C PRO A 106 7.00 -14.52 15.55
N PHE A 107 8.33 -14.57 15.44
CA PHE A 107 9.13 -15.75 15.81
C PHE A 107 10.03 -15.46 17.01
N GLU A 108 10.26 -16.51 17.82
CA GLU A 108 11.14 -16.44 18.99
C GLU A 108 12.60 -16.11 18.63
N ALA A 109 13.11 -16.72 17.56
CA ALA A 109 14.43 -16.39 17.04
C ALA A 109 14.37 -15.05 16.32
N PHE A 110 15.28 -14.13 16.67
CA PHE A 110 15.38 -12.82 16.04
C PHE A 110 15.61 -12.92 14.51
N PRO A 111 15.17 -11.91 13.74
CA PRO A 111 15.45 -11.87 12.31
C PRO A 111 16.95 -11.61 12.06
N ASP A 112 17.49 -12.16 10.97
CA ASP A 112 18.88 -11.92 10.57
C ASP A 112 19.05 -10.50 10.01
N ALA A 113 17.97 -9.92 9.47
CA ALA A 113 17.95 -8.54 8.97
C ALA A 113 16.58 -7.88 9.16
N ARG A 114 16.56 -6.56 9.24
CA ARG A 114 15.36 -5.73 9.24
C ARG A 114 15.32 -4.86 8.00
N LEU A 115 14.25 -4.97 7.23
CA LEU A 115 13.98 -4.15 6.06
C LEU A 115 13.02 -3.01 6.42
N GLU A 116 13.46 -1.78 6.22
CA GLU A 116 12.63 -0.58 6.28
C GLU A 116 12.54 0.04 4.88
N VAL A 117 11.34 0.49 4.50
CA VAL A 117 11.09 1.13 3.20
C VAL A 117 10.35 2.44 3.42
N ARG A 118 10.89 3.51 2.85
CA ARG A 118 10.33 4.87 2.92
C ARG A 118 10.02 5.34 1.51
N PHE A 119 8.74 5.53 1.23
CA PHE A 119 8.28 6.03 -0.05
C PHE A 119 8.30 7.55 -0.06
N GLU A 120 8.86 8.10 -1.13
CA GLU A 120 8.73 9.51 -1.50
C GLU A 120 7.54 9.67 -2.47
N SER A 121 7.31 8.66 -3.32
CA SER A 121 6.18 8.60 -4.23
C SER A 121 5.59 7.20 -4.33
N LEU A 122 4.26 7.11 -4.38
CA LEU A 122 3.50 5.91 -4.70
C LEU A 122 2.15 6.33 -5.31
N ILE A 123 2.13 6.57 -6.63
CA ILE A 123 1.03 7.29 -7.28
C ILE A 123 0.67 6.75 -8.66
N ALA A 124 -0.62 6.71 -8.97
CA ALA A 124 -1.13 6.46 -10.32
C ALA A 124 -1.17 7.77 -11.11
N GLY A 125 -0.43 7.86 -12.22
CA GLY A 125 -0.49 9.02 -13.10
C GLY A 125 -1.52 8.84 -14.23
N ALA A 126 -2.18 9.93 -14.62
CA ALA A 126 -3.08 10.00 -15.77
C ALA A 126 -2.37 9.69 -17.11
N ASN A 127 -1.04 9.67 -17.12
CA ASN A 127 -0.22 9.19 -18.23
C ASN A 127 -0.14 7.65 -18.35
N GLY A 128 -0.89 6.91 -17.52
CA GLY A 128 -0.90 5.43 -17.54
C GLY A 128 0.35 4.82 -16.94
N GLN A 129 1.05 5.54 -16.07
CA GLN A 129 2.20 5.03 -15.32
C GLN A 129 1.91 5.08 -13.82
N PHE A 130 1.96 3.92 -13.16
CA PHE A 130 1.98 3.84 -11.72
C PHE A 130 3.43 3.92 -11.25
N ARG A 131 3.78 4.97 -10.50
CA ARG A 131 5.15 5.29 -10.12
C ARG A 131 5.38 5.02 -8.64
N ALA A 132 6.55 4.47 -8.33
CA ALA A 132 7.03 4.34 -6.96
C ALA A 132 8.48 4.82 -6.87
N SER A 133 8.78 5.70 -5.93
CA SER A 133 10.15 6.12 -5.64
C SER A 133 10.38 6.27 -4.15
N GLY A 134 11.63 6.16 -3.72
CA GLY A 134 12.02 6.33 -2.34
C GLY A 134 13.30 5.58 -2.00
N GLN A 135 13.38 5.11 -0.76
CA GLN A 135 14.59 4.53 -0.19
C GLN A 135 14.27 3.25 0.58
N PHE A 136 15.22 2.32 0.59
CA PHE A 136 15.18 1.16 1.47
C PHE A 136 16.41 1.14 2.38
N PHE A 137 16.26 0.51 3.54
CA PHE A 137 17.31 0.31 4.53
C PHE A 137 17.25 -1.14 5.02
N VAL A 138 18.40 -1.80 5.05
CA VAL A 138 18.57 -3.16 5.58
C VAL A 138 19.54 -3.06 6.75
N GLY A 139 18.98 -3.11 7.95
CA GLY A 139 19.74 -3.18 9.20
C GLY A 139 20.03 -4.63 9.58
N VAL A 140 21.20 -4.88 10.15
CA VAL A 140 21.61 -6.23 10.61
C VAL A 140 21.89 -6.16 12.10
N PRO A 141 21.03 -6.72 12.97
CA PRO A 141 21.13 -6.55 14.43
C PRO A 141 22.49 -6.94 15.00
N ASP A 142 23.13 -7.98 14.46
CA ASP A 142 24.41 -8.52 14.97
C ASP A 142 25.64 -7.81 14.38
N GLY A 143 25.49 -6.60 13.83
CA GLY A 143 26.60 -5.80 13.30
C GLY A 143 27.14 -6.31 11.95
N GLY A 144 26.36 -7.13 11.25
CA GLY A 144 26.65 -7.53 9.88
C GLY A 144 26.55 -6.37 8.89
N ARG A 145 26.79 -6.66 7.62
CA ARG A 145 26.95 -5.61 6.61
C ARG A 145 25.59 -5.03 6.17
N GLU A 146 25.29 -3.82 6.65
CA GLU A 146 24.07 -3.08 6.32
C GLU A 146 24.05 -2.52 4.88
N ARG A 147 22.85 -2.23 4.38
CA ARG A 147 22.62 -1.68 3.03
C ARG A 147 21.55 -0.61 3.05
N SER A 148 21.68 0.35 2.15
CA SER A 148 20.59 1.23 1.75
C SER A 148 20.69 1.52 0.27
N GLY A 149 19.63 2.07 -0.29
CA GLY A 149 19.61 2.51 -1.68
C GLY A 149 18.33 3.21 -2.04
N LEU A 150 18.41 4.01 -3.10
CA LEU A 150 17.27 4.63 -3.75
C LEU A 150 16.60 3.61 -4.69
N PHE A 151 15.30 3.76 -4.91
CA PHE A 151 14.57 3.09 -5.97
C PHE A 151 13.69 4.10 -6.72
N GLU A 152 13.51 3.86 -8.00
CA GLU A 152 12.58 4.54 -8.88
C GLU A 152 12.05 3.51 -9.87
N LEU A 153 10.74 3.23 -9.79
CA LEU A 153 10.06 2.17 -10.51
C LEU A 153 8.77 2.72 -11.13
N ALA A 154 8.41 2.19 -12.30
CA ALA A 154 7.17 2.53 -12.96
C ALA A 154 6.58 1.29 -13.64
N VAL A 155 5.26 1.12 -13.52
CA VAL A 155 4.50 0.05 -14.18
C VAL A 155 3.40 0.67 -15.04
N PRO A 156 3.27 0.28 -16.31
CA PRO A 156 2.19 0.75 -17.15
C PRO A 156 0.84 0.18 -16.70
N PHE A 157 -0.22 0.98 -16.81
CA PHE A 157 -1.60 0.54 -16.60
C PHE A 157 -2.55 1.27 -17.54
N ASP A 158 -3.77 0.74 -17.73
CA ASP A 158 -4.82 1.42 -18.50
C ASP A 158 -5.50 2.51 -17.64
N PRO A 159 -5.35 3.81 -17.96
CA PRO A 159 -6.01 4.88 -17.22
C PRO A 159 -7.54 4.81 -17.25
N LEU A 160 -8.11 4.15 -18.28
CA LEU A 160 -9.54 3.96 -18.43
C LEU A 160 -10.05 2.69 -17.73
N GLY A 161 -9.13 1.86 -17.21
CA GLY A 161 -9.45 0.60 -16.52
C GLY A 161 -9.95 0.77 -15.09
N GLY A 162 -10.07 2.03 -14.61
CA GLY A 162 -10.62 2.36 -13.30
C GLY A 162 -9.73 1.92 -12.11
N PRO A 163 -10.28 1.95 -10.89
CA PRO A 163 -9.50 1.69 -9.67
C PRO A 163 -8.90 0.29 -9.59
N GLN A 164 -9.54 -0.70 -10.25
CA GLN A 164 -9.02 -2.07 -10.32
C GLN A 164 -7.70 -2.14 -11.12
N ALA A 165 -7.57 -1.36 -12.22
CA ALA A 165 -6.32 -1.30 -12.98
C ALA A 165 -5.20 -0.64 -12.17
N ILE A 166 -5.53 0.40 -11.40
CA ILE A 166 -4.61 1.05 -10.45
C ILE A 166 -4.16 0.05 -9.37
N ALA A 167 -5.09 -0.72 -8.80
CA ALA A 167 -4.78 -1.72 -7.79
C ALA A 167 -3.85 -2.82 -8.33
N ALA A 168 -4.06 -3.29 -9.56
CA ALA A 168 -3.18 -4.25 -10.22
C ALA A 168 -1.77 -3.67 -10.46
N ALA A 169 -1.69 -2.42 -10.93
CA ALA A 169 -0.43 -1.72 -11.15
C ALA A 169 0.35 -1.49 -9.85
N ARG A 170 -0.34 -1.12 -8.77
CA ARG A 170 0.24 -1.02 -7.42
C ARG A 170 0.85 -2.35 -6.99
N GLY A 171 0.08 -3.44 -7.10
CA GLY A 171 0.57 -4.77 -6.73
C GLY A 171 1.83 -5.15 -7.51
N GLN A 172 1.85 -4.88 -8.82
CA GLN A 172 3.01 -5.15 -9.68
C GLN A 172 4.22 -4.30 -9.32
N VAL A 173 4.08 -2.99 -9.08
CA VAL A 173 5.25 -2.15 -8.72
C VAL A 173 5.84 -2.56 -7.37
N ILE A 174 5.02 -3.04 -6.42
CA ILE A 174 5.51 -3.57 -5.14
C ILE A 174 6.23 -4.91 -5.32
N LEU A 175 5.83 -5.75 -6.28
CA LEU A 175 6.61 -6.93 -6.67
C LEU A 175 7.95 -6.53 -7.28
N ASP A 176 7.97 -5.56 -8.19
CA ASP A 176 9.20 -5.07 -8.81
C ASP A 176 10.16 -4.48 -7.75
N LEU A 177 9.61 -3.79 -6.75
CA LEU A 177 10.37 -3.30 -5.60
C LEU A 177 10.94 -4.45 -4.75
N ALA A 178 10.17 -5.49 -4.48
CA ALA A 178 10.66 -6.67 -3.77
C ALA A 178 11.82 -7.35 -4.53
N VAL A 179 11.72 -7.44 -5.86
CA VAL A 179 12.81 -7.95 -6.72
C VAL A 179 14.04 -7.06 -6.63
N TYR A 180 13.86 -5.74 -6.70
CA TYR A 180 14.94 -4.77 -6.59
C TYR A 180 15.67 -4.85 -5.24
N ILE A 181 14.93 -4.88 -4.13
CA ILE A 181 15.47 -4.99 -2.77
C ILE A 181 16.19 -6.33 -2.57
N ALA A 182 15.61 -7.44 -3.04
CA ALA A 182 16.25 -8.75 -2.94
C ALA A 182 17.61 -8.79 -3.66
N ARG A 183 17.72 -8.14 -4.83
CA ARG A 183 18.95 -8.10 -5.62
C ARG A 183 20.01 -7.15 -5.05
N ASN A 184 19.59 -6.00 -4.52
CA ASN A 184 20.50 -4.91 -4.20
C ASN A 184 20.75 -4.73 -2.69
N GLY A 185 19.71 -4.95 -1.88
CA GLY A 185 19.73 -4.77 -0.44
C GLY A 185 19.99 -6.05 0.35
N LEU A 186 19.44 -7.19 -0.08
CA LEU A 186 19.49 -8.45 0.69
C LEU A 186 20.60 -9.42 0.23
N ARG A 187 21.79 -8.90 -0.12
CA ARG A 187 22.90 -9.66 -0.73
C ARG A 187 24.18 -9.69 0.09
#